data_AF-V2XMX7-F1
#
_entry.id   AF-V2XMX7-F1
#
_cell.length_a   1.000
_cell.length_b   1.000
_cell.length_c   1.000
_cell.angle_alpha   90.00
_cell.angle_beta   90.00
_cell.angle_gamma   90.00
#
_symmetry.space_group_name_H-M   'P 1'
#
loop_
_entity.id
_entity.type
_entity.pdbx_description
1 polymer ?
#
loop_
_entity_poly.entity_id
_entity_poly.type
_entity_poly.pdbx_seq_one_letter_code
_entity_poly.pdbx_strand_id
1 'polypeptide(L)'
;MNLPENDYQILKLTNAFYSAYPNPPYTEILKKNQRAYNCLLFQSHYDYFICIPYRSEITHKYAYHFISTERAKLHRSGLDYSKIVIIDRAEYIDSIDAIIDKDEFFIISLKIPLNEYL
;
A
#
# COMPACT_ATOMS: atom_id res chain seq x y z
N MET A 1 22.82 10.56 -10.95
CA MET A 1 21.49 11.18 -10.79
C MET A 1 21.00 10.69 -9.45
N ASN A 2 21.02 11.52 -8.40
CA ASN A 2 20.58 11.13 -7.07
C ASN A 2 19.05 11.13 -7.06
N LEU A 3 18.47 9.94 -7.08
CA LEU A 3 17.06 9.77 -6.80
C LEU A 3 16.90 9.78 -5.27
N PRO A 4 15.85 10.41 -4.72
CA PRO A 4 15.57 10.35 -3.29
C PRO A 4 15.49 8.88 -2.83
N GLU A 5 16.16 8.59 -1.72
CA GLU A 5 16.49 7.22 -1.26
C GLU A 5 15.25 6.36 -0.93
N ASN A 6 14.08 6.99 -0.75
CA ASN A 6 12.80 6.32 -0.53
C ASN A 6 11.66 7.17 -1.12
N ASP A 7 11.06 6.72 -2.23
CA ASP A 7 9.80 7.27 -2.73
C ASP A 7 8.65 6.38 -2.26
N TYR A 8 7.52 6.97 -1.85
CA TYR A 8 6.29 6.20 -1.63
C TYR A 8 5.19 6.74 -2.53
N GLN A 9 4.37 5.85 -3.07
CA GLN A 9 3.26 6.18 -3.95
C GLN A 9 2.02 5.38 -3.56
N ILE A 10 0.84 5.95 -3.75
CA ILE A 10 -0.42 5.24 -3.51
C ILE A 10 -1.00 4.79 -4.85
N LEU A 11 -0.89 3.50 -5.12
CA LEU A 11 -1.20 2.91 -6.41
C LEU A 11 -2.15 1.72 -6.25
N LYS A 12 -2.69 1.24 -7.37
CA LYS A 12 -3.45 -0.01 -7.45
C LYS A 12 -2.58 -1.11 -8.05
N LEU A 13 -2.97 -2.36 -7.86
CA LEU A 13 -2.36 -3.50 -8.56
C LEU A 13 -3.16 -3.83 -9.82
N THR A 14 -2.47 -4.20 -10.90
CA THR A 14 -3.12 -4.48 -12.19
C THR A 14 -3.84 -5.83 -12.19
N ASN A 15 -4.72 -6.03 -13.17
CA ASN A 15 -5.34 -7.35 -13.39
C ASN A 15 -4.31 -8.42 -13.79
N ALA A 16 -3.15 -8.03 -14.33
CA ALA A 16 -2.07 -8.95 -14.66
C ALA A 16 -1.48 -9.59 -13.38
N PHE A 17 -1.31 -8.80 -12.31
CA PHE A 17 -0.92 -9.32 -10.99
C PHE A 17 -1.89 -10.38 -10.49
N TYR A 18 -3.19 -10.05 -10.45
CA TYR A 18 -4.22 -10.99 -9.96
C TYR A 18 -4.39 -12.23 -10.84
N SER A 19 -4.03 -12.16 -12.13
CA SER A 19 -4.05 -13.32 -13.02
C SER A 19 -2.83 -14.22 -12.80
N ALA A 20 -1.66 -13.64 -12.51
CA ALA A 20 -0.43 -14.39 -12.19
C ALA A 20 -0.50 -15.07 -10.82
N TYR A 21 -1.20 -14.45 -9.86
CA TYR A 21 -1.40 -14.97 -8.51
C TYR A 21 -2.88 -15.27 -8.23
N PRO A 22 -3.44 -16.35 -8.82
CA PRO A 22 -4.84 -16.70 -8.65
C PRO A 22 -5.13 -17.17 -7.22
N ASN A 23 -6.35 -16.92 -6.76
CA ASN A 23 -6.84 -17.40 -5.48
C ASN A 23 -7.99 -18.38 -5.73
N PRO A 24 -7.85 -19.68 -5.43
CA PRO A 24 -6.66 -20.37 -4.88
C PRO A 24 -5.49 -20.52 -5.89
N PRO A 25 -4.24 -20.78 -5.41
CA PRO A 25 -3.85 -21.10 -4.02
C PRO A 25 -3.49 -19.90 -3.14
N TYR A 26 -3.35 -18.69 -3.69
CA TYR A 26 -2.86 -17.52 -2.94
C TYR A 26 -4.00 -16.83 -2.16
N THR A 27 -4.50 -17.48 -1.11
CA THR A 27 -5.68 -17.05 -0.34
C THR A 27 -5.45 -15.78 0.47
N GLU A 28 -4.19 -15.48 0.75
CA GLU A 28 -3.72 -14.36 1.52
C GLU A 28 -3.82 -13.06 0.73
N ILE A 29 -3.74 -13.11 -0.61
CA ILE A 29 -3.83 -11.93 -1.49
C ILE A 29 -5.26 -11.38 -1.52
N LEU A 30 -5.40 -10.05 -1.44
CA LEU A 30 -6.70 -9.38 -1.40
C LEU A 30 -7.40 -9.40 -2.78
N LYS A 31 -8.62 -9.94 -2.88
CA LYS A 31 -9.38 -10.04 -4.15
C LYS A 31 -9.86 -8.70 -4.75
N LYS A 32 -9.91 -7.62 -3.96
CA LYS A 32 -10.49 -6.34 -4.40
C LYS A 32 -9.48 -5.57 -5.26
N ASN A 33 -9.55 -5.74 -6.58
CA ASN A 33 -8.62 -5.11 -7.53
C ASN A 33 -8.67 -3.57 -7.56
N GLN A 34 -9.76 -2.94 -7.08
CA GLN A 34 -9.85 -1.49 -6.92
C GLN A 34 -9.25 -0.97 -5.60
N ARG A 35 -8.56 -1.82 -4.82
CA ARG A 35 -8.00 -1.40 -3.54
C ARG A 35 -6.74 -0.58 -3.74
N ALA A 36 -6.67 0.56 -3.08
CA ALA A 36 -5.46 1.35 -2.93
C ALA A 36 -4.43 0.61 -2.06
N TYR A 37 -3.19 0.60 -2.51
CA TYR A 37 -2.03 0.15 -1.76
C TYR A 37 -1.12 1.34 -1.51
N ASN A 38 -0.60 1.44 -0.30
CA ASN A 38 0.59 2.23 -0.03
C ASN A 38 1.78 1.43 -0.56
N CYS A 39 2.32 1.83 -1.70
CA CYS A 39 3.49 1.22 -2.30
C CYS A 39 4.72 1.98 -1.79
N LEU A 40 5.48 1.33 -0.91
CA LEU A 40 6.79 1.80 -0.49
C LEU A 40 7.79 1.38 -1.58
N LEU A 41 8.33 2.34 -2.33
CA LEU A 41 9.41 2.10 -3.27
C LEU A 41 10.71 2.16 -2.48
N PHE A 42 11.25 1.00 -2.14
CA PHE A 42 12.63 0.92 -1.68
C PHE A 42 13.52 0.87 -2.91
N GLN A 43 14.20 1.97 -3.23
CA GLN A 43 15.24 1.94 -4.26
C GLN A 43 16.54 1.31 -3.70
N SER A 44 16.42 0.17 -3.04
CA SER A 44 17.53 -0.63 -2.56
C SER A 44 17.90 -1.62 -3.65
N HIS A 45 18.56 -1.18 -4.73
CA HIS A 45 19.29 -2.02 -5.71
C HIS A 45 18.62 -3.28 -6.34
N TYR A 46 17.36 -3.61 -6.02
CA TYR A 46 16.75 -4.93 -6.28
C TYR A 46 15.39 -4.86 -7.01
N ASP A 47 15.03 -3.72 -7.61
CA ASP A 47 13.84 -3.55 -8.46
C ASP A 47 12.53 -4.17 -7.92
N TYR A 48 12.30 -4.12 -6.59
CA TYR A 48 11.06 -4.59 -5.98
C TYR A 48 10.35 -3.53 -5.14
N PHE A 49 9.03 -3.71 -4.99
CA PHE A 49 8.09 -2.82 -4.33
C PHE A 49 7.42 -3.55 -3.16
N ILE A 50 7.29 -2.89 -2.00
CA ILE A 50 6.51 -3.41 -0.87
C ILE A 50 5.16 -2.69 -0.86
N CYS A 51 4.07 -3.41 -1.11
CA CYS A 51 2.74 -2.84 -1.21
C CYS A 51 1.89 -3.25 -0.01
N ILE A 52 1.46 -2.27 0.78
CA ILE A 52 0.61 -2.46 1.96
C ILE A 52 -0.79 -1.92 1.65
N PRO A 53 -1.85 -2.75 1.64
CA PRO A 53 -3.18 -2.28 1.30
C PRO A 53 -3.78 -1.39 2.39
N TYR A 54 -4.39 -0.28 1.99
CA TYR A 54 -5.36 0.41 2.84
C TYR A 54 -6.56 -0.52 3.02
N ARG A 55 -7.18 -0.61 4.19
CA ARG A 55 -8.43 -1.36 4.46
C ARG A 55 -9.36 -0.53 5.35
N SER A 56 -10.68 -0.66 5.18
CA SER A 56 -11.67 0.08 5.99
C SER A 56 -12.18 -0.70 7.20
N GLU A 57 -12.12 -2.03 7.15
CA GLU A 57 -12.65 -2.90 8.21
C GLU A 57 -11.61 -3.95 8.58
N ILE A 58 -10.63 -3.54 9.38
CA ILE A 58 -9.60 -4.41 9.91
C ILE A 58 -10.01 -4.84 11.32
N THR A 59 -10.20 -6.15 11.53
CA THR A 59 -10.60 -6.69 12.84
C THR A 59 -9.43 -7.22 13.66
N HIS A 60 -8.28 -7.46 13.03
CA HIS A 60 -7.10 -8.05 13.66
C HIS A 60 -6.05 -7.00 14.05
N LYS A 61 -5.12 -7.40 14.90
CA LYS A 61 -4.03 -6.55 15.41
C LYS A 61 -2.86 -6.34 14.43
N TYR A 62 -2.77 -7.15 13.37
CA TYR A 62 -1.68 -7.09 12.39
C TYR A 62 -1.89 -5.98 11.35
N ALA A 63 -2.03 -4.75 11.83
CA ALA A 63 -2.27 -3.57 11.00
C ALA A 63 -1.89 -2.29 11.74
N TYR A 64 -1.57 -1.25 10.99
CA TYR A 64 -1.57 0.11 11.50
C TYR A 64 -2.96 0.70 11.36
N HIS A 65 -3.63 0.91 12.49
CA HIS A 65 -4.96 1.51 12.52
C HIS A 65 -4.87 3.02 12.51
N PHE A 66 -5.63 3.66 11.62
CA PHE A 66 -5.89 5.08 11.71
C PHE A 66 -6.77 5.34 12.94
N ILE A 67 -6.44 6.36 13.72
CA ILE A 67 -7.17 6.70 14.95
C ILE A 67 -7.74 8.12 14.93
N SER A 68 -7.28 8.97 14.01
CA SER A 68 -7.60 10.40 13.99
C SER A 68 -8.21 10.88 12.66
N THR A 69 -8.51 9.97 11.73
CA THR A 69 -9.16 10.29 10.46
C THR A 69 -10.67 10.23 10.57
N GLU A 70 -11.40 10.92 9.70
CA GLU A 70 -12.87 10.90 9.67
C GLU A 70 -13.40 9.48 9.49
N ARG A 71 -12.80 8.69 8.60
CA ARG A 71 -13.18 7.28 8.40
C ARG A 71 -12.93 6.44 9.65
N ALA A 72 -11.82 6.66 10.36
CA ALA A 72 -11.46 5.91 11.56
C ALA A 72 -12.46 6.10 12.73
N LYS A 73 -13.24 7.19 12.74
CA LYS A 73 -14.27 7.43 13.76
C LYS A 73 -15.43 6.43 13.68
N LEU A 74 -15.71 5.91 12.48
CA LEU A 74 -16.84 5.01 12.21
C LEU A 74 -16.38 3.60 11.84
N HIS A 75 -15.17 3.47 11.31
CA HIS A 75 -14.63 2.25 10.74
C HIS A 75 -13.25 1.94 11.31
N ARG A 76 -12.84 0.67 11.27
CA ARG A 76 -11.48 0.27 11.67
C ARG A 76 -10.54 0.33 10.47
N SER A 77 -10.33 1.55 9.98
CA SER A 77 -9.49 1.78 8.79
C SER A 77 -8.01 1.80 9.14
N GLY A 78 -7.17 1.42 8.17
CA GLY A 78 -5.74 1.28 8.41
C GLY A 78 -4.97 0.69 7.24
N LEU A 79 -3.68 0.44 7.47
CA LEU A 79 -2.79 -0.33 6.59
C LEU A 79 -2.70 -1.77 7.11
N ASP A 80 -3.11 -2.75 6.30
CA ASP A 80 -3.20 -4.15 6.70
C ASP A 80 -1.90 -4.93 6.40
N TYR A 81 -1.15 -5.27 7.45
CA TYR A 81 0.13 -5.96 7.33
C TYR A 81 -0.01 -7.45 7.00
N SER A 82 -1.17 -8.05 7.29
CA SER A 82 -1.42 -9.46 6.94
C SER A 82 -1.65 -9.68 5.44
N LYS A 83 -1.72 -8.59 4.67
CA LYS A 83 -2.06 -8.56 3.24
C LYS A 83 -0.97 -7.89 2.38
N ILE A 84 0.24 -7.74 2.93
CA ILE A 84 1.38 -7.18 2.21
C ILE A 84 1.72 -8.07 1.03
N VAL A 85 2.09 -7.45 -0.09
CA VAL A 85 2.68 -8.14 -1.24
C VAL A 85 4.01 -7.49 -1.61
N ILE A 86 4.95 -8.31 -2.06
CA ILE A 86 6.21 -7.86 -2.66
C ILE A 86 6.06 -8.04 -4.17
N ILE A 87 6.33 -6.98 -4.93
CA ILE A 87 6.19 -6.96 -6.38
C ILE A 87 7.56 -6.70 -6.99
N ASP A 88 8.00 -7.53 -7.92
CA ASP A 88 9.29 -7.42 -8.62
C ASP A 88 9.12 -7.01 -10.10
N ARG A 89 7.88 -6.76 -10.55
CA ARG A 89 7.57 -6.33 -11.92
C ARG A 89 6.72 -5.08 -11.91
N ALA A 90 7.21 -4.01 -12.54
CA ALA A 90 6.51 -2.75 -12.62
C ALA A 90 5.13 -2.86 -13.31
N GLU A 91 4.95 -3.79 -14.26
CA GLU A 91 3.68 -4.04 -14.95
C GLU A 91 2.53 -4.53 -14.03
N TYR A 92 2.86 -4.95 -12.81
CA TYR A 92 1.88 -5.34 -11.79
C TYR A 92 1.33 -4.14 -11.01
N ILE A 93 1.91 -2.95 -11.19
CA ILE A 93 1.47 -1.70 -10.60
C ILE A 93 0.70 -0.90 -11.65
N ASP A 94 -0.50 -0.48 -11.29
CA ASP A 94 -1.37 0.34 -12.14
C ASP A 94 -0.77 1.74 -12.28
N SER A 95 -0.78 2.28 -13.50
CA SER A 95 -0.35 3.66 -13.76
C SER A 95 -1.40 4.70 -13.38
N ILE A 96 -2.61 4.25 -13.02
CA ILE A 96 -3.69 5.10 -12.52
C ILE A 96 -3.60 5.20 -11.00
N ASP A 97 -3.50 6.44 -10.51
CA ASP A 97 -3.53 6.76 -9.08
C ASP A 97 -4.71 6.11 -8.36
N ALA A 98 -4.47 5.61 -7.15
CA ALA A 98 -5.55 5.09 -6.33
C ALA A 98 -6.29 6.21 -5.61
N ILE A 99 -7.58 6.01 -5.37
CA ILE A 99 -8.40 6.94 -4.58
C ILE A 99 -8.27 6.57 -3.09
N ILE A 100 -7.90 7.55 -2.27
CA ILE A 100 -7.81 7.43 -0.82
C ILE A 100 -8.36 8.68 -0.14
N ASP A 101 -8.79 8.56 1.12
CA ASP A 101 -9.21 9.73 1.89
C ASP A 101 -8.01 10.65 2.14
N LYS A 102 -8.24 11.96 2.01
CA LYS A 102 -7.19 12.98 2.07
C LYS A 102 -6.47 13.01 3.42
N ASP A 103 -7.18 12.79 4.51
CA ASP A 103 -6.62 12.74 5.87
C ASP A 103 -5.86 11.43 6.14
N GLU A 104 -6.33 10.28 5.62
CA GLU A 104 -5.59 9.01 5.63
C GLU A 104 -4.27 9.11 4.82
N PHE A 105 -4.29 9.79 3.67
CA PHE A 105 -3.09 10.13 2.90
C PHE A 105 -2.11 10.95 3.75
N PHE A 106 -2.61 12.04 4.33
CA PHE A 106 -1.78 13.00 5.06
C PHE A 106 -1.07 12.39 6.28
N ILE A 107 -1.75 11.52 7.03
CA ILE A 107 -1.14 10.82 8.18
C ILE A 107 0.04 9.97 7.73
N ILE A 108 -0.09 9.27 6.61
CA ILE A 108 0.96 8.41 6.10
C ILE A 108 2.12 9.25 5.55
N SER A 109 1.82 10.31 4.80
CA SER A 109 2.84 11.19 4.22
C SER A 109 3.70 11.91 5.27
N LEU A 110 3.14 12.17 6.46
CA LEU A 110 3.88 12.76 7.59
C LEU A 110 4.69 11.74 8.40
N LYS A 111 4.28 10.47 8.41
CA LYS A 111 4.89 9.42 9.24
C LYS A 111 6.00 8.64 8.55
N ILE A 112 6.02 8.65 7.23
CA ILE A 112 7.11 8.12 6.43
C ILE A 112 8.00 9.33 6.13
N PRO A 113 9.10 9.55 6.90
CA PRO A 113 9.95 10.70 6.67
C PRO A 113 10.53 10.62 5.25
N LEU A 114 10.14 11.56 4.41
CA LEU A 114 11.02 12.05 3.35
C LEU A 114 12.20 12.66 4.09
N ASN A 115 13.41 12.13 3.87
CA ASN A 115 14.67 12.53 4.50
C ASN A 115 14.70 14.03 4.88
N GLU A 116 14.49 14.33 6.17
CA GLU A 116 15.19 15.43 6.82
C GLU A 116 16.19 14.77 7.77
N TYR A 117 17.47 15.07 7.57
CA TYR A 117 18.64 14.65 8.35
C TYR A 117 19.20 13.24 8.10
N LEU A 118 20.02 13.11 7.05
CA LEU A 118 21.40 12.62 7.09
C LEU A 118 22.22 13.28 5.96
#